data_AF-B7KMD4-F1
#
_entry.id   AF-B7KMD4-F1
#
_cell.length_a   1.000
_cell.length_b   1.000
_cell.length_c   1.000
_cell.angle_alpha   90.00
_cell.angle_beta   90.00
_cell.angle_gamma   90.00
#
_symmetry.space_group_name_H-M   'P 1'
#
loop_
_entity.id
_entity.type
_entity.pdbx_description
1 polymer ?
#
loop_
_entity_poly.entity_id
_entity_poly.type
_entity_poly.pdbx_seq_one_letter_code
_entity_poly.pdbx_strand_id
1 'polypeptide(L)'
;MTPDSITRQIQQLEKSGEVAQANTWISSYVVTKKSGKSYRYYRLMKTYRDDEGKLKRKMVKYLGSESSTNYKNMKQAIARRNKIQQLYRKLKRLVGQQRARGQQGIRRGSSSATTLIGDKALLLSLQHQLQVLTSRFEELEGELIQLNKVLPSNR
;
A
#
# COMPACT_ATOMS: atom_id res chain seq x y z
N MET A 1 21.76 -7.01 -5.46
CA MET A 1 20.95 -6.04 -4.70
C MET A 1 20.61 -6.67 -3.35
N THR A 2 21.12 -6.10 -2.26
CA THR A 2 21.02 -6.67 -0.90
C THR A 2 19.71 -6.27 -0.21
N PRO A 3 19.24 -7.01 0.81
CA PRO A 3 18.07 -6.60 1.62
C PRO A 3 18.17 -5.16 2.13
N ASP A 4 19.33 -4.76 2.67
CA ASP A 4 19.55 -3.40 3.18
C ASP A 4 19.42 -2.32 2.10
N SER A 5 19.92 -2.60 0.88
CA SER A 5 19.77 -1.66 -0.24
C SER A 5 18.32 -1.47 -0.67
N ILE A 6 17.49 -2.52 -0.57
CA ILE A 6 16.05 -2.45 -0.87
C ILE A 6 15.32 -1.63 0.19
N THR A 7 15.63 -1.85 1.47
CA THR A 7 15.04 -1.08 2.58
C THR A 7 15.34 0.41 2.46
N ARG A 8 16.60 0.78 2.18
CA ARG A 8 16.98 2.18 1.96
C ARG A 8 16.21 2.82 0.81
N GLN A 9 16.01 2.08 -0.29
CA GLN A 9 15.22 2.57 -1.42
C GLN A 9 13.74 2.78 -1.07
N ILE A 10 13.14 1.91 -0.27
CA ILE A 10 11.76 2.08 0.20
C ILE A 10 11.66 3.37 1.03
N GLN A 11 12.54 3.54 2.02
CA GLN A 11 12.57 4.74 2.86
C GLN A 11 12.79 6.02 2.05
N GLN A 12 13.65 5.98 1.04
CA GLN A 12 13.88 7.12 0.16
C GLN A 12 12.62 7.47 -0.63
N LEU A 13 11.90 6.47 -1.14
CA LEU A 13 10.66 6.68 -1.88
C LEU A 13 9.55 7.24 -0.99
N GLU A 14 9.41 6.75 0.25
CA GLU A 14 8.45 7.28 1.23
C GLU A 14 8.76 8.73 1.63
N LYS A 15 10.05 9.08 1.75
CA LYS A 15 10.47 10.46 2.04
C LYS A 15 10.35 11.40 0.83
N SER A 16 10.36 10.86 -0.39
CA SER A 16 10.34 11.66 -1.63
C SER A 16 9.01 12.36 -1.91
N GLY A 17 7.96 12.04 -1.16
CA GLY A 17 6.66 12.71 -1.25
C GLY A 17 5.50 11.75 -0.96
N GLU A 18 4.29 12.25 -1.20
CA GLU A 18 3.06 11.52 -0.94
C GLU A 18 3.04 10.14 -1.62
N VAL A 19 2.65 9.11 -0.87
CA VAL A 19 2.42 7.76 -1.35
C VAL A 19 0.92 7.54 -1.39
N ALA A 20 0.39 7.14 -2.55
CA ALA A 20 -1.05 6.95 -2.69
C ALA A 20 -1.56 5.82 -1.79
N GLN A 21 -2.78 5.97 -1.28
CA GLN A 21 -3.44 4.93 -0.48
C GLN A 21 -3.50 3.59 -1.23
N ALA A 22 -3.56 2.51 -0.46
CA ALA A 22 -3.81 1.17 -1.00
C ALA A 22 -5.11 1.13 -1.81
N ASN A 23 -5.15 0.25 -2.82
CA ASN A 23 -6.35 -0.03 -3.61
C ASN A 23 -6.96 1.18 -4.33
N THR A 24 -6.14 2.19 -4.64
CA THR A 24 -6.55 3.36 -5.42
C THR A 24 -6.01 3.35 -6.85
N TRP A 25 -6.78 3.92 -7.78
CA TRP A 25 -6.38 4.12 -9.18
C TRP A 25 -7.01 5.38 -9.77
N ILE A 26 -6.43 5.89 -10.86
CA ILE A 26 -6.99 7.02 -11.60
C ILE A 26 -7.90 6.46 -12.71
N SER A 27 -9.13 6.95 -12.76
CA SER A 27 -10.08 6.70 -13.85
C SER A 27 -10.27 7.98 -14.65
N SER A 28 -10.41 7.86 -15.98
CA SER A 28 -10.90 8.97 -16.80
C SER A 28 -12.41 8.86 -17.03
N TYR A 29 -13.05 9.97 -17.36
CA TYR A 29 -14.41 10.04 -17.86
C TYR A 29 -14.54 11.24 -18.83
N VAL A 30 -15.55 11.20 -19.70
CA VAL A 30 -15.76 12.23 -20.72
C VAL A 30 -17.09 12.94 -20.44
N VAL A 31 -17.08 14.26 -20.54
CA VAL A 31 -18.28 15.10 -20.47
C VAL A 31 -18.48 15.75 -21.83
N THR A 32 -19.59 15.42 -22.47
CA THR A 32 -19.99 15.98 -23.77
C THR A 32 -21.03 17.07 -23.55
N LYS A 33 -20.78 18.28 -24.08
CA LYS A 33 -21.71 19.40 -24.02
C LYS A 33 -22.73 19.31 -25.15
N LYS A 34 -23.86 20.02 -25.02
CA LYS A 34 -24.89 20.15 -26.07
C LYS A 34 -24.35 20.66 -27.42
N SER A 35 -23.24 21.39 -27.42
CA SER A 35 -22.55 21.86 -28.62
C SER A 35 -21.67 20.80 -29.32
N GLY A 36 -21.68 19.55 -28.85
CA GLY A 36 -20.87 18.45 -29.39
C GLY A 36 -19.41 18.41 -28.88
N LYS A 37 -18.93 19.47 -28.22
CA LYS A 37 -17.59 19.51 -27.63
C LYS A 37 -17.49 18.54 -26.45
N SER A 38 -16.45 17.71 -26.44
CA SER A 38 -16.20 16.70 -25.40
C SER A 38 -14.93 17.01 -24.61
N TYR A 39 -15.00 16.86 -23.29
CA TYR A 39 -13.90 17.14 -22.37
C TYR A 39 -13.59 15.88 -21.55
N ARG A 40 -12.31 15.51 -21.50
CA ARG A 40 -11.83 14.38 -20.68
C ARG A 40 -11.36 14.89 -19.33
N TYR A 41 -11.84 14.24 -18.28
CA TYR A 41 -11.45 14.52 -16.91
C TYR A 41 -11.04 13.24 -16.19
N TYR A 42 -10.35 13.41 -15.08
CA TYR A 42 -9.75 12.35 -14.29
C TYR A 42 -10.20 12.43 -12.84
N ARG A 43 -10.33 11.26 -12.21
CA ARG A 43 -10.75 11.10 -10.82
C ARG A 43 -9.98 9.97 -10.15
N LEU A 44 -9.71 10.13 -8.87
CA LEU A 44 -9.15 9.09 -8.02
C LEU A 44 -10.29 8.19 -7.54
N MET A 45 -10.14 6.90 -7.77
CA MET A 45 -11.06 5.86 -7.34
C MET A 45 -10.39 4.98 -6.27
N LYS A 46 -11.20 4.35 -5.42
CA LYS A 46 -10.76 3.37 -4.41
C LYS A 46 -11.69 2.16 -4.44
N THR A 47 -11.13 0.97 -4.28
CA THR A 47 -11.92 -0.23 -3.98
C THR A 47 -11.98 -0.45 -2.47
N TYR A 48 -13.14 -0.92 -2.02
CA TYR A 48 -13.40 -1.29 -0.63
C TYR A 48 -14.39 -2.46 -0.61
N ARG A 49 -14.50 -3.15 0.52
CA ARG A 49 -15.56 -4.14 0.74
C ARG A 49 -16.65 -3.50 1.60
N ASP A 50 -17.90 -3.80 1.29
CA ASP A 50 -19.02 -3.46 2.16
C ASP A 50 -19.18 -4.51 3.28
N ASP A 51 -20.18 -4.29 4.13
CA ASP A 51 -20.49 -5.14 5.29
C ASP A 51 -20.83 -6.60 4.88
N GLU A 52 -21.30 -6.79 3.65
CA GLU A 52 -21.57 -8.11 3.06
C GLU A 52 -20.32 -8.75 2.41
N GLY A 53 -19.16 -8.07 2.48
CA GLY A 53 -17.89 -8.52 1.91
C GLY A 53 -17.78 -8.34 0.39
N LYS A 54 -18.75 -7.71 -0.28
CA LYS A 54 -18.77 -7.48 -1.73
C LYS A 54 -17.83 -6.34 -2.10
N LEU A 55 -17.06 -6.56 -3.17
CA LEU A 55 -16.11 -5.57 -3.66
C LEU A 55 -16.83 -4.41 -4.37
N LYS A 56 -16.77 -3.21 -3.78
CA LYS A 56 -17.33 -1.97 -4.32
C LYS A 56 -16.25 -0.97 -4.71
N ARG A 57 -16.65 0.02 -5.51
CA ARG A 57 -15.78 1.10 -6.02
C ARG A 57 -16.40 2.44 -5.66
N LYS A 58 -15.60 3.35 -5.12
CA LYS A 58 -16.03 4.74 -4.87
C LYS A 58 -15.06 5.74 -5.45
N MET A 59 -15.58 6.89 -5.85
CA MET A 59 -14.76 8.05 -6.15
C MET A 59 -14.27 8.64 -4.83
N VAL A 60 -12.96 8.90 -4.73
CA VAL A 60 -12.34 9.54 -3.56
C VAL A 60 -12.17 11.03 -3.80
N LYS A 61 -11.65 11.40 -4.97
CA LYS A 61 -11.29 12.78 -5.27
C LYS A 61 -11.38 13.07 -6.75
N TYR A 62 -11.84 14.26 -7.11
CA TYR A 62 -11.74 14.76 -8.47
C TYR A 62 -10.34 15.30 -8.75
N LEU A 63 -9.75 14.92 -9.89
CA LEU A 63 -8.38 15.31 -10.25
C LEU A 63 -8.33 16.36 -11.37
N GLY A 64 -9.45 16.63 -12.06
CA GLY A 64 -9.49 17.62 -13.14
C GLY A 64 -8.98 17.07 -14.47
N SER A 65 -8.36 17.93 -15.27
CA SER A 65 -7.74 17.56 -16.55
C SER A 65 -6.39 16.87 -16.37
N GLU A 66 -5.86 16.30 -17.43
CA GLU A 66 -4.51 15.69 -17.45
C GLU A 66 -3.39 16.69 -17.15
N SER A 67 -3.58 17.95 -17.53
CA SER A 67 -2.61 19.01 -17.28
C SER A 67 -2.59 19.49 -15.82
N SER A 68 -3.60 19.14 -15.03
CA SER A 68 -3.76 19.64 -13.67
C SER A 68 -2.64 19.14 -12.73
N THR A 69 -2.25 19.99 -11.78
CA THR A 69 -1.28 19.64 -10.75
C THR A 69 -1.77 18.46 -9.89
N ASN A 70 -3.07 18.42 -9.58
CA ASN A 70 -3.68 17.32 -8.81
C ASN A 70 -3.52 15.96 -9.50
N TYR A 71 -3.76 15.90 -10.81
CA TYR A 71 -3.59 14.66 -11.58
C TYR A 71 -2.12 14.22 -11.60
N LYS A 72 -1.20 15.14 -11.90
CA LYS A 72 0.24 14.86 -11.97
C LYS A 72 0.79 14.37 -10.63
N ASN A 73 0.45 15.05 -9.54
CA ASN A 73 0.88 14.67 -8.19
C ASN A 73 0.36 13.28 -7.81
N MET A 74 -0.92 13.00 -8.08
CA MET A 74 -1.51 11.70 -7.77
C MET A 74 -0.93 10.58 -8.63
N LYS A 75 -0.63 10.84 -9.90
CA LYS A 75 0.05 9.88 -10.79
C LYS A 75 1.42 9.51 -10.23
N GLN A 76 2.19 10.48 -9.74
CA GLN A 76 3.47 10.23 -9.07
C GLN A 76 3.29 9.46 -7.76
N ALA A 77 2.31 9.83 -6.94
CA ALA A 77 2.03 9.14 -5.67
C ALA A 77 1.68 7.66 -5.87
N ILE A 78 0.90 7.34 -6.90
CA ILE A 78 0.60 5.96 -7.30
C ILE A 78 1.85 5.24 -7.80
N ALA A 79 2.70 5.92 -8.59
CA ALA A 79 3.95 5.33 -9.06
C ALA A 79 4.90 4.99 -7.89
N ARG A 80 5.03 5.89 -6.90
CA ARG A 80 5.80 5.63 -5.66
C ARG A 80 5.25 4.41 -4.93
N ARG A 81 3.94 4.36 -4.67
CA ARG A 81 3.28 3.23 -4.02
C ARG A 81 3.58 1.92 -4.76
N ASN A 82 3.41 1.89 -6.08
CA ASN A 82 3.64 0.69 -6.87
C ASN A 82 5.10 0.23 -6.80
N LYS A 83 6.05 1.18 -6.83
CA LYS A 83 7.48 0.87 -6.69
C LYS A 83 7.82 0.30 -5.31
N ILE A 84 7.29 0.92 -4.25
CA ILE A 84 7.41 0.43 -2.88
C ILE A 84 6.88 -1.00 -2.76
N GLN A 85 5.69 -1.28 -3.29
CA GLN A 85 5.11 -2.64 -3.30
C GLN A 85 5.99 -3.65 -4.06
N GLN A 86 6.55 -3.26 -5.20
CA GLN A 86 7.49 -4.12 -5.93
C GLN A 86 8.75 -4.42 -5.12
N LEU A 87 9.30 -3.41 -4.44
CA LEU A 87 10.48 -3.55 -3.57
C LEU A 87 10.19 -4.47 -2.38
N TYR A 88 9.04 -4.33 -1.73
CA TYR A 88 8.62 -5.25 -0.67
C TYR A 88 8.49 -6.70 -1.16
N ARG A 89 7.91 -6.92 -2.34
CA ARG A 89 7.84 -8.27 -2.94
C ARG A 89 9.24 -8.85 -3.18
N LYS A 90 10.18 -8.01 -3.64
CA LYS A 90 11.57 -8.43 -3.84
C LYS A 90 12.27 -8.76 -2.52
N LEU A 91 12.07 -7.94 -1.49
CA LEU A 91 12.60 -8.19 -0.14
C LEU A 91 12.07 -9.51 0.42
N LYS A 92 10.75 -9.74 0.34
CA LYS A 92 10.11 -10.99 0.77
C LYS A 92 10.71 -12.22 0.09
N ARG A 93 10.96 -12.15 -1.23
CA ARG A 93 11.59 -13.24 -1.99
C ARG A 93 13.03 -13.51 -1.53
N LEU A 94 13.83 -12.46 -1.33
CA LEU A 94 15.23 -12.62 -0.90
C LEU A 94 15.33 -13.21 0.51
N VAL A 95 14.52 -12.73 1.46
CA VAL A 95 14.46 -13.28 2.82
C VAL A 95 13.97 -14.73 2.81
N GLY A 96 12.96 -15.04 1.98
CA GLY A 96 12.47 -16.41 1.82
C GLY A 96 13.52 -17.37 1.26
N GLN A 97 14.30 -16.93 0.26
CA GLN A 97 15.40 -17.73 -0.30
C GLN A 97 16.54 -17.95 0.70
N GLN A 98 16.87 -16.95 1.52
CA GLN A 98 17.87 -17.11 2.58
C GLN A 98 17.44 -18.14 3.64
N ARG A 99 16.15 -18.13 4.03
CA ARG A 99 15.60 -19.15 4.95
C ARG A 99 15.67 -20.56 4.35
N ALA A 100 15.32 -20.73 3.08
CA ALA A 100 15.41 -22.02 2.39
C ALA A 100 16.86 -22.55 2.29
N ARG A 101 17.83 -21.67 2.03
CA ARG A 101 19.26 -22.02 1.99
C ARG A 101 19.82 -22.32 3.39
N GLY A 102 19.40 -21.58 4.41
CA GLY A 102 19.76 -21.85 5.81
C GLY A 102 19.25 -23.21 6.30
N GLN A 103 18.03 -23.61 5.89
CA GLN A 103 17.48 -24.93 6.21
C GLN A 103 18.18 -26.08 5.46
N GLN A 104 18.70 -25.84 4.26
CA GLN A 104 19.56 -26.82 3.57
C GLN A 104 20.96 -26.92 4.20
N GLY A 105 21.46 -25.83 4.80
CA GLY A 105 22.77 -25.79 5.49
C GLY A 105 22.78 -26.43 6.89
N ILE A 106 21.64 -26.47 7.60
CA ILE A 106 21.56 -27.09 8.94
C ILE A 106 21.79 -28.62 8.90
N ARG A 107 21.70 -29.27 7.73
CA ARG A 107 22.10 -30.68 7.56
C ARG A 107 23.61 -30.88 7.34
N ARG A 108 24.40 -29.81 7.24
CA ARG A 108 25.86 -29.86 7.07
C ARG A 108 26.56 -28.72 7.85
N GLY A 109 26.76 -28.94 9.15
CA GLY A 109 27.95 -28.49 9.88
C GLY A 109 28.11 -27.00 10.25
N SER A 110 28.07 -26.77 11.56
CA SER A 110 28.95 -25.88 12.36
C SER A 110 28.96 -24.34 12.23
N SER A 111 28.95 -23.73 13.42
CA SER A 111 29.56 -22.45 13.88
C SER A 111 29.06 -21.09 13.36
N SER A 112 28.17 -20.50 14.17
CA SER A 112 28.34 -19.22 14.88
C SER A 112 29.01 -18.04 14.13
N ALA A 113 28.20 -17.22 13.44
CA ALA A 113 28.48 -15.79 13.16
C ALA A 113 27.33 -15.00 12.46
N THR A 114 26.21 -15.62 12.09
CA THR A 114 25.24 -15.00 11.14
C THR A 114 23.98 -14.40 11.78
N THR A 115 23.87 -14.38 13.11
CA THR A 115 22.59 -14.09 13.80
C THR A 115 22.12 -12.63 13.67
N LEU A 116 23.04 -11.66 13.56
CA LEU A 116 22.70 -10.22 13.64
C LEU A 116 21.97 -9.64 12.41
N ILE A 117 22.13 -10.23 11.22
CA ILE A 117 21.47 -9.74 9.99
C ILE A 117 20.03 -10.24 9.91
N GLY A 118 19.78 -11.44 10.44
CA GLY A 118 18.44 -12.00 10.56
C GLY A 118 17.54 -11.13 11.43
N ASP A 119 18.08 -10.61 12.53
CA ASP A 119 17.34 -9.81 13.51
C ASP A 119 16.87 -8.47 12.96
N LYS A 120 17.67 -7.81 12.12
CA LYS A 120 17.25 -6.54 11.49
C LYS A 120 16.21 -6.72 10.40
N ALA A 121 16.32 -7.80 9.61
CA ALA A 121 15.29 -8.16 8.65
C ALA A 121 13.99 -8.60 9.35
N LEU A 122 14.11 -9.28 10.49
CA LEU A 122 12.99 -9.61 11.36
C LEU A 122 12.34 -8.35 11.92
N LEU A 123 13.13 -7.39 12.41
CA LEU A 123 12.64 -6.11 12.94
C LEU A 123 11.87 -5.31 11.89
N LEU A 124 12.37 -5.26 10.65
CA LEU A 124 11.66 -4.59 9.54
C LEU A 124 10.40 -5.33 9.12
N SER A 125 10.43 -6.67 9.12
CA SER A 125 9.23 -7.49 8.93
C SER A 125 8.21 -7.22 10.04
N LEU A 126 8.67 -7.06 11.28
CA LEU A 126 7.83 -6.78 12.43
C LEU A 126 7.25 -5.37 12.36
N GLN A 127 8.04 -4.37 11.99
CA GLN A 127 7.55 -3.00 11.75
C GLN A 127 6.50 -2.97 10.64
N HIS A 128 6.69 -3.74 9.56
CA HIS A 128 5.69 -3.83 8.50
C HIS A 128 4.42 -4.53 8.99
N GLN A 129 4.55 -5.62 9.76
CA GLN A 129 3.42 -6.27 10.41
C GLN A 129 2.69 -5.31 11.34
N LEU A 130 3.41 -4.50 12.10
CA LEU A 130 2.84 -3.46 12.97
C LEU A 130 2.09 -2.41 12.15
N GLN A 131 2.65 -1.88 11.07
CA GLN A 131 1.93 -0.93 10.19
C GLN A 131 0.64 -1.54 9.62
N VAL A 132 0.69 -2.79 9.16
CA VAL A 132 -0.49 -3.50 8.67
C VAL A 132 -1.52 -3.69 9.79
N LEU A 133 -1.07 -4.00 11.00
CA LEU A 133 -1.92 -4.12 12.17
C LEU A 133 -2.55 -2.78 12.54
N THR A 134 -1.79 -1.68 12.51
CA THR A 134 -2.28 -0.32 12.79
C THR A 134 -3.33 0.09 11.76
N SER A 135 -3.09 -0.14 10.47
CA SER A 135 -4.10 0.12 9.45
C SER A 135 -5.36 -0.73 9.62
N ARG A 136 -5.24 -1.97 10.10
CA ARG A 136 -6.41 -2.80 10.46
C ARG A 136 -7.13 -2.29 11.71
N PHE A 137 -6.39 -1.79 12.70
CA PHE A 137 -6.97 -1.15 13.89
C PHE A 137 -7.77 0.10 13.52
N GLU A 138 -7.22 0.97 12.68
CA GLU A 138 -7.94 2.14 12.15
C GLU A 138 -9.22 1.75 11.40
N GLU A 139 -9.18 0.63 10.67
CA GLU A 139 -10.34 0.08 9.95
C GLU A 139 -11.40 -0.43 10.94
N LEU A 140 -11.00 -1.18 11.97
CA LEU A 140 -11.88 -1.68 13.04
C LEU A 140 -12.45 -0.55 13.92
N GLU A 141 -11.67 0.48 14.25
CA GLU A 141 -12.16 1.66 14.96
C GLU A 141 -13.21 2.40 14.13
N GLY A 142 -12.98 2.50 12.82
CA GLY A 142 -13.98 3.04 11.88
C GLY A 142 -15.27 2.22 11.84
N GLU A 143 -15.17 0.90 11.92
CA GLU A 143 -16.31 -0.02 12.02
C GLU A 143 -17.05 0.15 13.35
N LEU A 144 -16.35 0.22 14.49
CA LEU A 144 -16.97 0.44 15.81
C LEU A 144 -17.68 1.79 15.91
N ILE A 145 -17.11 2.85 15.36
CA ILE A 145 -17.75 4.18 15.33
C ILE A 145 -19.03 4.14 14.49
N GLN A 146 -19.06 3.37 13.41
CA GLN A 146 -20.26 3.17 12.62
C GLN A 146 -21.30 2.34 13.39
N LEU A 147 -20.88 1.27 14.07
CA LEU A 147 -21.75 0.41 14.88
C LEU A 147 -22.41 1.18 16.04
N ASN A 148 -21.65 2.05 16.72
CA ASN A 148 -22.15 2.91 17.80
C ASN A 148 -23.08 4.03 17.32
N LYS A 149 -23.05 4.38 16.02
CA LYS A 149 -24.00 5.33 15.42
C LYS A 149 -25.29 4.67 14.95
N VAL A 150 -25.26 3.37 14.67
CA VAL A 150 -26.40 2.59 14.17
C VAL A 150 -27.23 1.99 15.32
N LEU A 151 -26.65 1.82 16.50
CA LEU A 151 -27.38 1.51 17.73
C LEU A 151 -27.77 2.82 18.44
N PRO A 152 -29.01 3.32 18.35
CA PRO A 152 -29.48 4.27 19.34
C PRO A 152 -29.45 3.56 20.68
N SER A 153 -28.81 4.17 21.69
CA SER A 153 -28.95 3.75 23.08
C SER A 153 -30.43 3.59 23.40
N ASN A 154 -30.90 2.34 23.55
CA ASN A 154 -32.13 2.06 24.26
C ASN A 154 -31.85 2.35 25.75
N ARG A 155 -32.01 3.62 26.12
CA ARG A 155 -32.34 4.08 27.47
C ARG A 155 -33.22 5.31 27.38
#